data_AF-A0A1H5Y5H8-F1
#
_entry.id   AF-A0A1H5Y5H8-F1
#
_cell.length_a   1.000
_cell.length_b   1.000
_cell.length_c   1.000
_cell.angle_alpha   90.00
_cell.angle_beta   90.00
_cell.angle_gamma   90.00
#
_symmetry.space_group_name_H-M   'P 1'
#
loop_
_entity.id
_entity.type
_entity.pdbx_description
1 polymer ?
#
loop_
_entity_poly.entity_id
_entity_poly.type
_entity_poly.pdbx_seq_one_letter_code
_entity_poly.pdbx_strand_id
1 'polypeptide(L)'
;MGLFSKDIVVPPNTAGVVFKDSQFQEVLGPGKHRLPNSESYLTVMLPQVSKMLLVTNQEVLSKDNIAFRFSYFVFYRIADPKLFMEKVNFDRNGYNMIYEAEQKLQALIQIEIRNILSGLQSEELNEQRSSLTTLRTDRMDAVAADLGLELLDVTLRDLTFPKNIQDLFAKQLESKIRSKTDLENARTVVATARALKNAAEMMKDDENMRFMHYLETISKIAEKGKHSFVIGDRELWKGDKS
;
A
#
# COMPACT_ATOMS: atom_id res chain seq x y z
N MET A 1 47.13 0.44 47.17
CA MET A 1 45.76 0.00 46.79
C MET A 1 45.70 -0.05 45.28
N GLY A 2 45.78 -1.26 44.70
CA GLY A 2 45.70 -1.43 43.26
C GLY A 2 44.35 -0.94 42.78
N LEU A 3 44.32 -0.02 41.82
CA LEU A 3 43.12 0.33 41.08
C LEU A 3 42.71 -0.92 40.30
N PHE A 4 41.92 -1.78 40.92
CA PHE A 4 41.20 -2.81 40.19
C PHE A 4 40.31 -2.07 39.20
N SER A 5 40.53 -2.31 37.91
CA SER A 5 39.68 -1.84 36.84
C SER A 5 38.85 -3.01 36.35
N LYS A 6 37.55 -2.82 36.19
CA LYS A 6 36.64 -3.80 35.61
C LYS A 6 36.63 -3.60 34.10
N ASP A 7 37.05 -4.62 33.36
CA ASP A 7 36.92 -4.61 31.90
C ASP A 7 35.47 -4.96 31.53
N ILE A 8 34.82 -4.08 30.77
CA ILE A 8 33.48 -4.29 30.20
C ILE A 8 33.62 -4.43 28.70
N VAL A 9 33.00 -5.47 28.16
CA VAL A 9 32.94 -5.70 26.72
C VAL A 9 31.53 -5.32 26.25
N VAL A 10 31.44 -4.28 25.41
CA VAL A 10 30.20 -3.90 24.74
C VAL A 10 30.10 -4.72 23.45
N PRO A 11 29.05 -5.55 23.29
CA PRO A 11 28.86 -6.36 22.09
C PRO A 11 28.68 -5.52 20.81
N PRO A 12 28.82 -6.12 19.62
CA PRO A 12 28.46 -5.48 18.36
C PRO A 12 27.00 -5.02 18.36
N ASN A 13 26.69 -3.97 17.60
CA ASN A 13 25.33 -3.44 17.43
C ASN A 13 24.61 -3.08 18.75
N THR A 14 25.38 -2.74 19.79
CA THR A 14 24.89 -2.42 21.13
C THR A 14 25.61 -1.16 21.62
N ALA A 15 24.90 -0.29 22.33
CA ALA A 15 25.47 0.84 23.05
C ALA A 15 25.46 0.54 24.55
N GLY A 16 26.57 0.79 25.24
CA GLY A 16 26.68 0.66 26.69
C GLY A 16 26.49 2.02 27.36
N VAL A 17 25.36 2.25 28.02
CA VAL A 17 25.13 3.49 28.79
C VAL A 17 25.67 3.31 30.20
N VAL A 18 26.59 4.18 30.63
CA VAL A 18 27.25 4.11 31.93
C VAL A 18 26.65 5.15 32.88
N PHE A 19 26.26 4.67 34.06
CA PHE A 19 25.82 5.48 35.19
C PHE A 19 26.81 5.32 36.34
N LYS A 20 27.03 6.41 37.06
CA LYS A 20 27.76 6.42 38.33
C LYS A 20 26.85 7.05 39.39
N ASP A 21 26.60 6.33 40.48
CA ASP A 21 25.70 6.79 41.56
C ASP A 21 24.34 7.25 41.01
N SER A 22 23.79 6.48 40.05
CA SER A 22 22.56 6.78 39.29
C SER A 22 22.57 8.04 38.42
N GLN A 23 23.72 8.69 38.24
CA GLN A 23 23.90 9.82 37.32
C GLN A 23 24.52 9.35 36.01
N PHE A 24 23.98 9.82 34.88
CA PHE A 24 24.53 9.56 33.56
C PHE A 24 25.98 10.06 33.46
N GLN A 25 26.87 9.25 32.89
CA GLN A 25 28.26 9.61 32.66
C GLN A 25 28.58 9.67 31.17
N GLU A 26 28.47 8.54 30.47
CA GLU A 26 28.88 8.41 29.08
C GLU A 26 28.15 7.28 28.36
N VAL A 27 28.19 7.31 27.02
CA VAL A 27 27.74 6.23 26.15
C VAL A 27 28.96 5.58 25.50
N LEU A 28 29.13 4.28 25.74
CA LEU A 28 30.20 3.46 25.21
C LEU A 28 29.75 2.75 23.92
N GLY A 29 30.56 2.88 22.87
CA GLY A 29 30.37 2.11 21.63
C GLY A 29 30.84 0.64 21.75
N PRO A 30 30.63 -0.20 20.72
CA PRO A 30 31.12 -1.57 20.68
C PRO A 30 32.63 -1.66 20.90
N GLY A 31 33.08 -2.59 21.76
CA GLY A 31 34.50 -2.76 22.07
C GLY A 31 34.78 -3.03 23.55
N LYS A 32 36.07 -3.13 23.88
CA LYS A 32 36.53 -3.31 25.25
C LYS A 32 36.74 -1.94 25.89
N HIS A 33 36.09 -1.72 27.02
CA HIS A 33 36.19 -0.51 27.82
C HIS A 33 36.61 -0.85 29.24
N ARG A 34 37.36 0.05 29.88
CA ARG A 34 37.88 -0.17 31.21
C ARG A 34 37.24 0.84 32.16
N LEU A 35 36.42 0.35 33.08
CA LEU A 35 35.79 1.18 34.11
C LEU A 35 36.45 0.96 35.48
N PRO A 36 36.44 1.94 36.38
CA PRO A 36 36.86 1.73 37.76
C PRO A 36 36.04 0.61 38.41
N ASN A 37 36.69 -0.32 39.13
CA ASN A 37 35.99 -1.39 39.84
C ASN A 37 35.35 -0.84 41.13
N SER A 38 34.23 -0.14 40.97
CA SER A 38 33.39 0.34 42.07
C SER A 38 31.94 -0.09 41.83
N GLU A 39 31.26 -0.48 42.91
CA GLU A 39 29.83 -0.82 42.88
C GLU A 39 28.94 0.37 42.48
N SER A 40 29.48 1.59 42.52
CA SER A 40 28.80 2.80 42.03
C SER A 40 28.54 2.81 40.53
N TYR A 41 29.27 2.01 39.73
CA TYR A 41 29.13 2.00 38.28
C TYR A 41 28.11 0.95 37.82
N LEU A 42 27.14 1.41 37.04
CA LEU A 42 26.12 0.59 36.39
C LEU A 42 26.20 0.77 34.88
N THR A 43 26.28 -0.31 34.13
CA THR A 43 26.29 -0.27 32.66
C THR A 43 25.08 -0.98 32.11
N VAL A 44 24.33 -0.28 31.27
CA VAL A 44 23.10 -0.78 30.63
C VAL A 44 23.39 -0.97 29.14
N MET A 45 23.13 -2.16 28.63
CA MET A 45 23.35 -2.47 27.22
C MET A 45 22.05 -2.28 26.43
N LEU A 46 22.07 -1.37 25.46
CA LEU A 46 20.93 -1.07 24.60
C LEU A 46 21.18 -1.55 23.17
N PRO A 47 20.33 -2.42 22.61
CA PRO A 47 20.48 -2.87 21.23
C PRO A 47 20.20 -1.70 20.26
N GLN A 48 21.07 -1.54 19.26
CA GLN A 48 21.00 -0.51 18.22
C GLN A 48 20.44 -1.05 16.88
N VAL A 49 20.05 -2.32 16.86
CA VAL A 49 19.45 -2.96 15.68
C VAL A 49 18.02 -2.50 15.46
N SER A 50 17.58 -2.51 14.20
CA SER A 50 16.19 -2.28 13.84
C SER A 50 15.30 -3.35 14.46
N LYS A 51 14.22 -2.90 15.10
CA LYS A 51 13.16 -3.75 15.64
C LYS A 51 11.85 -3.49 14.89
N MET A 52 10.99 -4.51 14.93
CA MET A 52 9.66 -4.46 14.34
C MET A 52 8.64 -4.65 15.46
N LEU A 53 7.70 -3.71 15.56
CA LEU A 53 6.51 -3.82 16.39
C LEU A 53 5.31 -4.07 15.47
N LEU A 54 4.54 -5.11 15.76
CA LEU A 54 3.30 -5.43 15.07
C LEU A 54 2.12 -5.03 15.94
N VAL A 55 1.26 -4.16 15.41
CA VAL A 55 0.00 -3.77 16.05
C VAL A 55 -1.15 -4.34 15.23
N THR A 56 -1.99 -5.16 15.86
CA THR A 56 -3.09 -5.87 15.18
C THR A 56 -4.45 -5.44 15.71
N ASN A 57 -5.48 -5.80 14.93
CA ASN A 57 -6.89 -5.75 15.33
C ASN A 57 -7.36 -4.37 15.82
N GLN A 58 -6.87 -3.31 15.18
CA GLN A 58 -7.31 -1.95 15.48
C GLN A 58 -8.62 -1.67 14.76
N GLU A 59 -9.59 -1.11 15.47
CA GLU A 59 -10.91 -0.77 14.92
C GLU A 59 -11.08 0.75 14.88
N VAL A 60 -11.59 1.24 13.75
CA VAL A 60 -11.82 2.68 13.51
C VAL A 60 -12.97 2.84 12.50
N LEU A 61 -13.59 4.02 12.51
CA LEU A 61 -14.56 4.44 11.51
C LEU A 61 -13.86 5.26 10.43
N SER A 62 -14.21 5.01 9.17
CA SER A 62 -13.86 5.90 8.05
C SER A 62 -14.64 7.22 8.13
N LYS A 63 -14.30 8.16 7.25
CA LYS A 63 -14.96 9.48 7.16
C LYS A 63 -16.48 9.41 6.95
N ASP A 64 -16.95 8.36 6.30
CA ASP A 64 -18.35 8.04 6.01
C ASP A 64 -18.99 7.08 7.03
N ASN A 65 -18.40 6.95 8.22
CA ASN A 65 -18.91 6.14 9.35
C ASN A 65 -18.98 4.63 9.09
N ILE A 66 -18.12 4.10 8.21
CA ILE A 66 -18.01 2.67 7.99
C ILE A 66 -16.90 2.11 8.88
N ALA A 67 -17.24 1.11 9.69
CA ALA A 67 -16.27 0.43 10.54
C ALA A 67 -15.35 -0.47 9.72
N PHE A 68 -14.07 -0.46 10.04
CA PHE A 68 -13.09 -1.39 9.51
C PHE A 68 -12.03 -1.74 10.54
N ARG A 69 -11.35 -2.86 10.30
CA ARG A 69 -10.21 -3.30 11.09
C ARG A 69 -8.93 -3.18 10.29
N PHE A 70 -7.85 -2.80 10.97
CA PHE A 70 -6.54 -2.72 10.35
C PHE A 70 -5.43 -3.19 11.29
N SER A 71 -4.31 -3.55 10.68
CA SER A 71 -3.06 -3.88 11.34
C SER A 71 -1.91 -3.18 10.63
N TYR A 72 -0.83 -2.88 11.35
CA TYR A 72 0.33 -2.19 10.81
C TYR A 72 1.62 -2.63 11.49
N PHE A 73 2.74 -2.41 10.79
CA PHE A 73 4.09 -2.60 11.28
C PHE A 73 4.73 -1.25 11.57
N VAL A 74 5.48 -1.20 12.66
CA VAL A 74 6.34 -0.07 13.03
C VAL A 74 7.77 -0.57 13.09
N PHE A 75 8.63 -0.04 12.23
CA PHE A 75 10.06 -0.30 12.25
C PHE A 75 10.76 0.86 12.94
N TYR A 76 11.51 0.56 13.99
CA TYR A 76 12.20 1.57 14.77
C TYR A 76 13.57 1.07 15.23
N ARG A 77 14.45 1.98 15.64
CA ARG A 77 15.69 1.65 16.35
C ARG A 77 15.96 2.68 17.44
N ILE A 78 16.75 2.31 18.44
CA ILE A 78 17.26 3.27 19.43
C ILE A 78 18.36 4.06 18.74
N ALA A 79 18.20 5.38 18.58
CA ALA A 79 19.19 6.24 17.93
C ALA A 79 19.96 7.10 18.93
N ASP A 80 19.30 7.56 19.99
CA ASP A 80 19.93 8.26 21.11
C ASP A 80 19.77 7.45 22.41
N PRO A 81 20.79 6.64 22.78
CA PRO A 81 20.79 5.86 24.01
C PRO A 81 20.66 6.70 25.28
N LYS A 82 21.17 7.95 25.27
CA LYS A 82 21.13 8.83 26.42
C LYS A 82 19.71 9.34 26.62
N LEU A 83 19.13 9.93 25.58
CA LEU A 83 17.77 10.47 25.65
C LEU A 83 16.75 9.36 25.96
N PHE A 84 16.93 8.18 25.38
CA PHE A 84 16.11 7.00 25.68
C PHE A 84 16.12 6.65 27.18
N MET A 85 17.29 6.64 27.81
CA MET A 85 17.42 6.33 29.24
C MET A 85 16.89 7.43 30.15
N GLU A 86 16.86 8.69 29.72
CA GLU A 86 16.26 9.80 30.48
C GLU A 86 14.73 9.74 30.48
N LYS A 87 14.13 9.16 29.44
CA LYS A 87 12.67 9.18 29.19
C LYS A 87 11.94 7.93 29.68
N VAL A 88 12.67 6.87 30.02
CA VAL A 88 12.13 5.58 30.42
C VAL A 88 12.50 5.29 31.88
N ASN A 89 11.56 4.74 32.64
CA ASN A 89 11.82 4.46 34.05
C ASN A 89 12.86 3.36 34.20
N PHE A 90 13.86 3.64 35.03
CA PHE A 90 14.90 2.69 35.34
C PHE A 90 14.40 1.67 36.37
N ASP A 91 14.01 0.49 35.92
CA ASP A 91 13.87 -0.68 36.79
C ASP A 91 15.09 -1.60 36.59
N ARG A 92 15.67 -2.10 37.69
CA ARG A 92 16.94 -2.86 37.73
C ARG A 92 16.96 -4.09 36.82
N ASN A 93 15.80 -4.53 36.34
CA ASN A 93 15.64 -5.70 35.49
C ASN A 93 15.82 -5.45 33.98
N GLY A 94 15.90 -4.19 33.51
CA GLY A 94 16.26 -3.84 32.11
C GLY A 94 15.30 -4.30 30.99
N TYR A 95 14.48 -5.32 31.20
CA TYR A 95 13.48 -5.78 30.23
C TYR A 95 12.24 -4.87 30.19
N ASN A 96 11.87 -4.29 31.32
CA ASN A 96 10.69 -3.43 31.43
C ASN A 96 10.84 -2.11 30.67
N MET A 97 12.08 -1.61 30.48
CA MET A 97 12.31 -0.29 29.87
C MET A 97 11.97 -0.27 28.37
N ILE A 98 12.44 -1.27 27.61
CA ILE A 98 12.16 -1.34 26.17
C ILE A 98 10.67 -1.52 25.93
N TYR A 99 10.03 -2.38 26.72
CA TYR A 99 8.60 -2.63 26.62
C TYR A 99 7.76 -1.39 26.95
N GLU A 100 8.14 -0.60 27.96
CA GLU A 100 7.46 0.66 28.29
C GLU A 100 7.60 1.68 27.15
N ALA A 101 8.79 1.81 26.57
CA ALA A 101 9.02 2.69 25.42
C ALA A 101 8.23 2.24 24.18
N GLU A 102 8.20 0.93 23.90
CA GLU A 102 7.40 0.34 22.83
C GLU A 102 5.91 0.63 23.02
N GLN A 103 5.37 0.49 24.23
CA GLN A 103 3.97 0.81 24.52
C GLN A 103 3.65 2.30 24.31
N LYS A 104 4.54 3.20 24.76
CA LYS A 104 4.36 4.64 24.54
C LYS A 104 4.40 4.98 23.06
N LEU A 105 5.39 4.47 22.33
CA LEU A 105 5.52 4.65 20.89
C LEU A 105 4.29 4.10 20.16
N GLN A 106 3.84 2.91 20.53
CA GLN A 106 2.65 2.27 19.98
C GLN A 106 1.42 3.16 20.11
N ALA A 107 1.13 3.64 21.33
CA ALA A 107 -0.05 4.45 21.61
C ALA A 107 -0.05 5.75 20.81
N LEU A 108 1.12 6.40 20.69
CA LEU A 108 1.25 7.65 19.97
C LEU A 108 1.09 7.46 18.45
N ILE A 109 1.75 6.45 17.88
CA ILE A 109 1.59 6.10 16.46
C ILE A 109 0.14 5.69 16.16
N GLN A 110 -0.50 4.95 17.05
CA GLN A 110 -1.89 4.51 16.90
C GLN A 110 -2.85 5.70 16.76
N ILE A 111 -2.66 6.76 17.55
CA ILE A 111 -3.46 7.99 17.47
C ILE A 111 -3.28 8.65 16.10
N GLU A 112 -2.04 8.78 15.62
CA GLU A 112 -1.77 9.42 14.34
C GLU A 112 -2.29 8.60 13.15
N ILE A 113 -2.09 7.28 13.14
CA ILE A 113 -2.66 6.40 12.10
C ILE A 113 -4.19 6.47 12.12
N ARG A 114 -4.81 6.46 13.31
CA ARG A 114 -6.26 6.61 13.44
C ARG A 114 -6.74 7.92 12.82
N ASN A 115 -6.04 9.02 13.05
CA ASN A 115 -6.40 10.32 12.46
C ASN A 115 -6.30 10.31 10.94
N ILE A 116 -5.23 9.72 10.39
CA ILE A 116 -5.05 9.58 8.93
C ILE A 116 -6.18 8.74 8.33
N LEU A 117 -6.40 7.53 8.87
CA LEU A 117 -7.35 6.59 8.27
C LEU A 117 -8.81 7.00 8.47
N SER A 118 -9.15 7.67 9.58
CA SER A 118 -10.52 8.22 9.79
C SER A 118 -10.82 9.43 8.90
N GLY A 119 -9.79 10.09 8.37
CA GLY A 119 -9.94 11.19 7.41
C GLY A 119 -10.24 10.73 5.97
N LEU A 120 -10.09 9.45 5.67
CA LEU A 120 -10.27 8.87 4.33
C LEU A 120 -11.67 8.27 4.14
N GLN A 121 -12.18 8.30 2.91
CA GLN A 121 -13.44 7.63 2.58
C GLN A 121 -13.24 6.12 2.50
N SER A 122 -14.29 5.36 2.81
CA SER A 122 -14.25 3.89 2.76
C SER A 122 -13.89 3.32 1.37
N GLU A 123 -14.39 3.95 0.30
CA GLU A 123 -14.08 3.58 -1.09
C GLU A 123 -12.59 3.81 -1.41
N GLU A 124 -12.03 4.95 -0.97
CA GLU A 124 -10.60 5.26 -1.13
C GLU A 124 -9.74 4.24 -0.38
N LEU A 125 -10.09 3.91 0.86
CA LEU A 125 -9.40 2.89 1.67
C LEU A 125 -9.46 1.50 1.01
N ASN A 126 -10.56 1.17 0.33
CA ASN A 126 -10.73 -0.10 -0.37
C ASN A 126 -9.93 -0.15 -1.68
N GLU A 127 -9.94 0.94 -2.47
CA GLU A 127 -9.21 1.03 -3.75
C GLU A 127 -7.69 1.17 -3.53
N GLN A 128 -7.27 1.94 -2.53
CA GLN A 128 -5.87 2.27 -2.27
C GLN A 128 -5.16 1.28 -1.33
N ARG A 129 -5.75 0.10 -1.09
CA ARG A 129 -5.20 -0.91 -0.16
C ARG A 129 -3.75 -1.31 -0.47
N SER A 130 -3.31 -1.20 -1.73
CA SER A 130 -1.93 -1.46 -2.15
C SER A 130 -1.05 -0.21 -2.19
N SER A 131 -1.61 0.99 -2.40
CA SER A 131 -0.85 2.24 -2.54
C SER A 131 -0.61 2.95 -1.20
N LEU A 132 -1.43 2.70 -0.18
CA LEU A 132 -1.21 3.18 1.20
C LEU A 132 -0.18 2.31 1.93
N THR A 133 1.01 2.17 1.33
CA THR A 133 2.05 1.29 1.90
C THR A 133 2.72 1.94 3.10
N THR A 134 3.07 3.23 3.03
CA THR A 134 3.75 3.96 4.12
C THR A 134 2.85 5.04 4.72
N LEU A 135 2.71 5.02 6.04
CA LEU A 135 1.90 5.96 6.84
C LEU A 135 2.76 6.85 7.75
N ARG A 136 4.08 6.81 7.56
CA ARG A 136 5.04 7.62 8.32
C ARG A 136 4.79 9.11 8.08
N THR A 137 4.80 9.89 9.14
CA THR A 137 4.63 11.35 9.10
C THR A 137 5.66 12.04 9.97
N ASP A 138 5.96 13.30 9.67
CA ASP A 138 6.89 14.12 10.45
C ASP A 138 6.52 14.20 11.95
N ARG A 139 5.22 14.12 12.24
CA ARG A 139 4.69 14.12 13.62
C ARG A 139 5.02 12.82 14.35
N MET A 140 4.90 11.66 13.69
CA MET A 140 5.34 10.38 14.26
C MET A 140 6.85 10.36 14.49
N ASP A 141 7.62 10.93 13.55
CA ASP A 141 9.08 11.06 13.66
C ASP A 141 9.49 11.92 14.86
N ALA A 142 8.85 13.08 15.03
CA ALA A 142 9.12 13.98 16.16
C ALA A 142 8.82 13.31 17.51
N VAL A 143 7.72 12.57 17.59
CA VAL A 143 7.35 11.85 18.82
C VAL A 143 8.30 10.69 19.12
N ALA A 144 8.74 9.94 18.11
CA ALA A 144 9.75 8.91 18.28
C ALA A 144 11.08 9.51 18.74
N ALA A 145 11.49 10.63 18.15
CA ALA A 145 12.72 11.33 18.49
C ALA A 145 12.73 11.83 19.94
N ASP A 146 11.59 12.30 20.48
CA ASP A 146 11.49 12.70 21.89
C ASP A 146 11.72 11.54 22.88
N LEU A 147 11.51 10.28 22.43
CA LEU A 147 11.82 9.07 23.19
C LEU A 147 13.25 8.55 22.95
N GLY A 148 14.08 9.24 22.17
CA GLY A 148 15.41 8.74 21.75
C GLY A 148 15.35 7.62 20.71
N LEU A 149 14.19 7.42 20.08
CA LEU A 149 13.95 6.43 19.04
C LEU A 149 13.98 7.07 17.66
N GLU A 150 14.48 6.34 16.67
CA GLU A 150 14.35 6.70 15.26
C GLU A 150 13.32 5.78 14.61
N LEU A 151 12.31 6.40 14.01
CA LEU A 151 11.32 5.71 13.21
C LEU A 151 11.88 5.47 11.81
N LEU A 152 12.02 4.20 11.44
CA LEU A 152 12.53 3.82 10.12
C LEU A 152 11.39 3.81 9.11
N ASP A 153 10.30 3.13 9.45
CA ASP A 153 9.13 3.00 8.58
C ASP A 153 7.87 2.65 9.38
N VAL A 154 6.71 3.02 8.85
CA VAL A 154 5.39 2.64 9.37
C VAL A 154 4.56 2.17 8.19
N THR A 155 4.34 0.86 8.13
CA THR A 155 3.70 0.21 6.99
C THR A 155 2.35 -0.40 7.37
N LEU A 156 1.31 -0.12 6.57
CA LEU A 156 0.01 -0.77 6.72
C LEU A 156 0.13 -2.24 6.31
N ARG A 157 -0.23 -3.17 7.19
CA ARG A 157 -0.15 -4.62 6.93
C ARG A 157 -1.41 -5.12 6.25
N ASP A 158 -2.56 -4.83 6.86
CA ASP A 158 -3.86 -5.25 6.36
C ASP A 158 -4.94 -4.27 6.80
N LEU A 159 -5.95 -4.12 5.94
CA LEU A 159 -7.21 -3.43 6.21
C LEU A 159 -8.34 -4.35 5.73
N THR A 160 -9.36 -4.51 6.56
CA THR A 160 -10.50 -5.41 6.32
C THR A 160 -11.81 -4.75 6.76
N PHE A 161 -12.73 -4.63 5.81
CA PHE A 161 -14.12 -4.22 6.08
C PHE A 161 -14.99 -5.42 6.49
N PRO A 162 -16.12 -5.21 7.18
CA PRO A 162 -17.15 -6.23 7.36
C PRO A 162 -17.64 -6.80 6.02
N LYS A 163 -18.01 -8.09 6.00
CA LYS A 163 -18.38 -8.81 4.76
C LYS A 163 -19.49 -8.12 3.96
N ASN A 164 -20.52 -7.63 4.65
CA ASN A 164 -21.64 -6.90 4.03
C ASN A 164 -21.19 -5.64 3.27
N ILE A 165 -20.17 -4.94 3.76
CA ILE A 165 -19.62 -3.75 3.10
C ILE A 165 -18.77 -4.15 1.90
N GLN A 166 -17.95 -5.20 2.02
CA GLN A 166 -17.17 -5.73 0.91
C GLN A 166 -18.08 -6.16 -0.26
N ASP A 167 -19.20 -6.81 0.04
CA ASP A 167 -20.19 -7.21 -0.97
C ASP A 167 -20.81 -5.99 -1.69
N LEU A 168 -21.01 -4.87 -0.98
CA LEU A 168 -21.49 -3.62 -1.58
C LEU A 168 -20.44 -2.99 -2.49
N PHE A 169 -19.17 -2.93 -2.08
CA PHE A 169 -18.09 -2.45 -2.94
C PHE A 169 -17.92 -3.32 -4.18
N ALA A 170 -18.03 -4.64 -4.06
CA ALA A 170 -17.96 -5.55 -5.20
C ALA A 170 -19.09 -5.26 -6.22
N LYS A 171 -20.33 -5.07 -5.75
CA LYS A 171 -21.47 -4.70 -6.61
C LYS A 171 -21.30 -3.33 -7.25
N GLN A 172 -20.80 -2.34 -6.50
CA GLN A 172 -20.51 -1.01 -7.01
C GLN A 172 -19.42 -1.06 -8.10
N LEU A 173 -18.35 -1.82 -7.88
CA LEU A 173 -17.29 -2.03 -8.85
C LEU A 173 -17.81 -2.73 -10.11
N GLU A 174 -18.60 -3.79 -9.96
CA GLU A 174 -19.24 -4.49 -11.08
C GLU A 174 -20.10 -3.52 -11.92
N SER A 175 -20.92 -2.70 -11.26
CA SER A 175 -21.75 -1.69 -11.92
C SER A 175 -20.91 -0.64 -12.65
N LYS A 176 -19.82 -0.14 -12.04
CA LYS A 176 -18.87 0.79 -12.68
C LYS A 176 -18.22 0.17 -13.91
N ILE A 177 -17.73 -1.06 -13.81
CA ILE A 177 -17.10 -1.79 -14.91
C ILE A 177 -18.09 -2.01 -16.06
N ARG A 178 -19.32 -2.43 -15.74
CA ARG A 178 -20.37 -2.63 -16.73
C ARG A 178 -20.73 -1.33 -17.45
N SER A 179 -20.96 -0.26 -16.70
CA SER A 179 -21.29 1.05 -17.26
C SER A 179 -20.18 1.58 -18.17
N LYS A 180 -18.91 1.39 -17.77
CA LYS A 180 -17.75 1.76 -18.58
C LYS A 180 -17.70 0.95 -19.88
N THR A 181 -17.96 -0.35 -19.79
CA THR A 181 -17.98 -1.25 -20.96
C THR A 181 -19.09 -0.87 -21.93
N ASP A 182 -20.30 -0.61 -21.43
CA ASP A 182 -21.46 -0.22 -22.24
C ASP A 182 -21.20 1.11 -22.96
N LEU A 183 -20.55 2.06 -22.29
CA LEU A 183 -20.17 3.34 -22.88
C LEU A 183 -19.11 3.18 -23.99
N GLU A 184 -18.09 2.34 -23.78
CA GLU A 184 -17.09 2.04 -24.81
C GLU A 184 -17.69 1.26 -25.99
N ASN A 185 -18.62 0.35 -25.74
CA ASN A 185 -19.38 -0.33 -26.79
C ASN A 185 -20.22 0.66 -27.60
N ALA A 186 -20.94 1.56 -26.94
CA ALA A 186 -21.72 2.60 -27.62
C ALA A 186 -20.82 3.51 -28.48
N ARG A 187 -19.65 3.91 -27.96
CA ARG A 187 -18.64 4.66 -28.73
C ARG A 187 -18.15 3.88 -29.94
N THR A 188 -17.86 2.60 -29.77
CA THR A 188 -17.41 1.71 -30.84
C THR A 188 -18.47 1.55 -31.92
N VAL A 189 -19.73 1.36 -31.54
CA VAL A 189 -20.87 1.26 -32.48
C VAL A 189 -21.03 2.55 -33.27
N VAL A 190 -20.98 3.72 -32.62
CA VAL A 190 -21.09 5.03 -33.31
C VAL A 190 -19.91 5.25 -34.26
N ALA A 191 -18.68 4.95 -33.84
CA ALA A 191 -17.50 5.07 -34.69
C ALA A 191 -17.59 4.16 -35.92
N THR A 192 -18.03 2.91 -35.72
CA THR A 192 -18.23 1.93 -36.81
C THR A 192 -19.32 2.38 -37.76
N ALA A 193 -20.46 2.85 -37.25
CA ALA A 193 -21.56 3.36 -38.09
C ALA A 193 -21.14 4.58 -38.91
N ARG A 194 -20.35 5.50 -38.35
CA ARG A 194 -19.78 6.65 -39.08
C ARG A 194 -18.81 6.20 -40.17
N ALA A 195 -17.91 5.27 -39.86
CA ALA A 195 -16.98 4.72 -40.85
C ALA A 195 -17.73 4.05 -42.01
N LEU A 196 -18.75 3.24 -41.70
CA LEU A 196 -19.60 2.59 -42.71
C LEU A 196 -20.39 3.61 -43.54
N LYS A 197 -20.93 4.66 -42.92
CA LYS A 197 -21.63 5.75 -43.65
C LYS A 197 -20.70 6.44 -44.64
N ASN A 198 -19.49 6.80 -44.19
CA ASN A 198 -18.50 7.45 -45.04
C ASN A 198 -18.06 6.53 -46.20
N ALA A 199 -17.83 5.24 -45.92
CA ALA A 199 -17.53 4.25 -46.95
C ALA A 199 -18.67 4.11 -47.97
N ALA A 200 -19.92 4.05 -47.51
CA ALA A 200 -21.09 3.98 -48.37
C ALA A 200 -21.29 5.24 -49.22
N GLU A 201 -20.99 6.43 -48.68
CA GLU A 201 -21.00 7.69 -49.43
C GLU A 201 -19.93 7.69 -50.54
N MET A 202 -18.69 7.27 -50.23
CA MET A 202 -17.63 7.14 -51.25
C MET A 202 -17.98 6.13 -52.35
N MET A 203 -18.65 5.03 -52.00
CA MET A 203 -19.09 4.01 -52.96
C MET A 203 -20.33 4.44 -53.77
N LYS A 204 -21.05 5.50 -53.38
CA LYS A 204 -22.24 5.93 -54.10
C LYS A 204 -21.89 6.48 -55.48
N ASP A 205 -20.74 7.12 -55.59
CA ASP A 205 -20.34 7.87 -56.78
C ASP A 205 -19.43 7.05 -57.73
N ASP A 206 -19.10 5.80 -57.40
CA ASP A 206 -18.23 4.92 -58.21
C ASP A 206 -18.86 3.51 -58.41
N GLU A 207 -19.26 3.23 -59.65
CA GLU A 207 -19.91 1.98 -60.05
C GLU A 207 -18.94 0.78 -60.04
N ASN A 208 -17.66 1.00 -60.34
CA ASN A 208 -16.63 -0.05 -60.31
C ASN A 208 -16.31 -0.48 -58.88
N MET A 209 -16.23 0.48 -57.94
CA MET A 209 -16.02 0.19 -56.52
C MET A 209 -17.15 -0.67 -55.93
N ARG A 210 -18.40 -0.40 -56.29
CA ARG A 210 -19.55 -1.23 -55.88
C ARG A 210 -19.44 -2.66 -56.41
N PHE A 211 -19.08 -2.82 -57.66
CA PHE A 211 -18.91 -4.14 -58.28
C PHE A 211 -17.75 -4.93 -57.63
N MET A 212 -16.61 -4.29 -57.39
CA MET A 212 -15.48 -4.91 -56.68
C MET A 212 -15.86 -5.33 -55.25
N HIS A 213 -16.61 -4.51 -54.53
CA HIS A 213 -17.06 -4.85 -53.18
C HIS A 213 -18.10 -5.98 -53.17
N TYR A 214 -18.96 -6.06 -54.20
CA TYR A 214 -19.86 -7.18 -54.43
C TYR A 214 -19.08 -8.50 -54.63
N LEU A 215 -18.04 -8.48 -55.47
CA LEU A 215 -17.16 -9.64 -55.68
C LEU A 215 -16.43 -10.05 -54.40
N GLU A 216 -15.89 -9.08 -53.64
CA GLU A 216 -15.23 -9.34 -52.35
C GLU A 216 -16.20 -9.99 -51.33
N THR A 217 -17.44 -9.52 -51.29
CA THR A 217 -18.49 -10.07 -50.42
C THR A 217 -18.82 -11.51 -50.81
N ILE A 218 -18.98 -11.79 -52.11
CA ILE A 218 -19.17 -13.17 -52.61
C ILE A 218 -17.98 -14.05 -52.22
N SER A 219 -16.76 -13.57 -52.36
CA SER A 219 -15.55 -14.31 -51.99
C SER A 219 -15.53 -14.69 -50.50
N LYS A 220 -15.83 -13.75 -49.59
CA LYS A 220 -15.89 -14.01 -48.14
C LYS A 220 -17.00 -15.00 -47.76
N ILE A 221 -18.13 -14.99 -48.47
CA ILE A 221 -19.20 -15.96 -48.26
C ILE A 221 -18.77 -17.34 -48.78
N ALA A 222 -18.16 -17.40 -49.96
CA ALA A 222 -17.63 -18.64 -50.55
C ALA A 222 -16.56 -19.31 -49.67
N GLU A 223 -15.79 -18.54 -48.89
CA GLU A 223 -14.83 -19.10 -47.92
C GLU A 223 -15.49 -19.80 -46.73
N LYS A 224 -16.70 -19.38 -46.31
CA LYS A 224 -17.40 -19.97 -45.15
C LYS A 224 -18.14 -21.27 -45.46
N GLY A 225 -18.23 -21.68 -46.72
CA GLY A 225 -18.91 -22.93 -47.10
C GLY A 225 -19.12 -23.09 -48.60
N LYS A 226 -19.67 -24.24 -49.01
CA LYS A 226 -20.02 -24.51 -50.41
C LYS A 226 -21.37 -23.87 -50.74
N HIS A 227 -21.34 -22.78 -51.50
CA HIS A 227 -22.53 -22.06 -51.96
C HIS A 227 -22.57 -22.03 -53.49
N SER A 228 -23.76 -22.23 -54.07
CA SER A 228 -24.00 -21.98 -55.50
C SER A 228 -24.57 -20.57 -55.65
N PHE A 229 -23.83 -19.67 -56.29
CA PHE A 229 -24.27 -18.31 -56.57
C PHE A 229 -24.81 -18.22 -58.00
N VAL A 230 -26.01 -17.65 -58.16
CA VAL A 230 -26.59 -17.33 -59.47
C VAL A 230 -26.51 -15.80 -59.64
N ILE A 231 -25.72 -15.35 -60.60
CA ILE A 231 -25.53 -13.93 -60.91
C ILE A 231 -26.23 -13.66 -62.25
N GLY A 232 -27.21 -12.75 -62.25
CA GLY A 232 -27.98 -12.39 -63.42
C GLY A 232 -28.30 -10.89 -63.45
N ASP A 233 -28.45 -10.35 -64.66
CA ASP A 233 -28.81 -8.95 -64.86
C ASP A 233 -30.29 -8.71 -64.53
N ARG A 234 -30.62 -7.57 -63.90
CA ARG A 234 -31.96 -7.29 -63.35
C ARG A 234 -33.05 -7.26 -64.43
N GLU A 235 -32.66 -7.02 -65.68
CA GLU A 235 -33.51 -7.08 -66.87
C GLU A 235 -34.06 -8.50 -67.15
N LEU A 236 -33.37 -9.57 -66.73
CA LEU A 236 -33.76 -10.96 -66.99
C LEU A 236 -34.83 -11.50 -66.04
N TRP A 237 -35.27 -10.70 -65.06
CA TRP A 237 -36.23 -11.08 -64.01
C TRP A 237 -37.54 -10.27 -64.09
N LYS A 238 -37.93 -9.78 -65.28
CA LYS A 238 -39.33 -9.42 -65.55
C LYS A 238 -40.07 -10.70 -65.92
N GLY A 239 -40.59 -11.38 -64.90
CA GLY A 239 -41.40 -12.58 -65.06
C GLY A 239 -42.60 -12.32 -65.98
N ASP A 240 -42.76 -13.21 -66.95
CA ASP A 240 -43.98 -13.37 -67.74
C ASP A 240 -45.14 -13.58 -66.75
N LYS A 241 -46.08 -12.62 -66.70
CA LYS A 241 -47.31 -12.78 -65.93
C LYS A 241 -48.27 -13.62 -66.76
N SER A 242 -48.32 -14.92 -66.48
CA SER A 242 -49.46 -15.80 -66.81
C SER A 242 -50.06 -16.36 -65.54
#